data_AF-A0AAD7T946-F1
#
_entry.id   AF-A0AAD7T946-F1
#
_cell.length_a   1.000
_cell.length_b   1.000
_cell.length_c   1.000
_cell.angle_alpha   90.00
_cell.angle_beta   90.00
_cell.angle_gamma   90.00
#
_symmetry.space_group_name_H-M   'P 1'
#
loop_
_entity.id
_entity.type
_entity.pdbx_description
1 polymer ?
#
loop_
_entity_poly.entity_id
_entity_poly.type
_entity_poly.pdbx_seq_one_letter_code
_entity_poly.pdbx_strand_id
1 'polypeptide(L)'
;MGFRNNVSLGNRFLYRFLLPVAIFVLLLLLGSVRLPEGVIKKCESNWGPCLGVYNPKLKPVPSTLPSHRDSIHRDSLLLTECPGQRFQVSRLLSHLHSALGPGSDVLLQPYLSSWDELVKFMESLGPVVEFFSQKVKSKISLIRKLAQQDVERVEEGPQHWKMGVDRHKDAKSLVKTGLRNADANLAKQLQPLDTYREDEGESYKSVRSMMRVELSRGTVSFQRETGSGCRTLLRLHRSLLWLQLFLKKMAEGPDAEGQLRSPRDLCREAYEQALAPHHPWLIRRAAQIAFLAMPEWETFFGLVCVQSQSEASPVLDRVVRAIEEVYSRTQGALREHGMLELP
;
A
#
# COMPACT_ATOMS: atom_id res chain seq x y z
N MET A 1 27.48 -71.97 17.68
CA MET A 1 27.27 -71.15 16.46
C MET A 1 25.80 -71.20 16.08
N GLY A 2 25.16 -70.05 15.91
CA GLY A 2 23.77 -69.97 15.47
C GLY A 2 23.26 -68.52 15.44
N PHE A 3 23.73 -67.74 14.44
CA PHE A 3 23.16 -66.43 14.11
C PHE A 3 22.22 -66.60 12.90
N ARG A 4 20.98 -66.14 13.02
CA ARG A 4 20.08 -65.93 11.87
C ARG A 4 19.15 -64.73 12.09
N ASN A 5 19.61 -63.59 11.58
CA ASN A 5 18.95 -62.56 10.77
C ASN A 5 17.60 -61.95 11.21
N ASN A 6 17.69 -60.68 11.63
CA ASN A 6 16.59 -59.74 11.85
C ASN A 6 16.65 -58.64 10.75
N VAL A 7 16.06 -58.86 9.55
CA VAL A 7 16.10 -57.87 8.44
C VAL A 7 14.74 -57.74 7.70
N SER A 8 13.62 -57.81 8.41
CA SER A 8 12.28 -57.75 7.77
C SER A 8 11.36 -56.61 8.28
N LEU A 9 11.78 -55.84 9.30
CA LEU A 9 10.91 -54.80 9.88
C LEU A 9 11.15 -53.36 9.34
N GLY A 10 12.34 -53.06 8.79
CA GLY A 10 12.70 -51.70 8.36
C GLY A 10 11.98 -51.20 7.09
N ASN A 11 11.68 -52.09 6.14
CA ASN A 11 11.10 -51.69 4.85
C ASN A 11 9.60 -51.33 4.92
N ARG A 12 8.85 -51.87 5.88
CA ARG A 12 7.40 -51.57 5.99
C ARG A 12 7.13 -50.19 6.59
N PHE A 13 8.05 -49.67 7.38
CA PHE A 13 7.92 -48.35 8.01
C PHE A 13 8.27 -47.23 7.04
N LEU A 14 9.33 -47.41 6.22
CA LEU A 14 9.74 -46.43 5.21
C LEU A 14 8.64 -46.21 4.14
N TYR A 15 8.04 -47.29 3.64
CA TYR A 15 6.96 -47.21 2.65
C TYR A 15 5.68 -46.53 3.16
N ARG A 16 5.40 -46.61 4.48
CA ARG A 16 4.22 -45.99 5.11
C ARG A 16 4.25 -44.46 5.09
N PHE A 17 5.44 -43.85 5.07
CA PHE A 17 5.59 -42.39 5.02
C PHE A 17 6.01 -41.89 3.64
N LEU A 18 6.74 -42.68 2.86
CA LEU A 18 7.12 -42.32 1.49
C LEU A 18 5.92 -42.24 0.55
N LEU A 19 4.92 -43.12 0.72
CA LEU A 19 3.72 -43.14 -0.11
C LEU A 19 2.83 -41.89 0.07
N PRO A 20 2.49 -41.43 1.29
CA PRO A 20 1.73 -40.18 1.47
C PRO A 20 2.54 -38.94 1.07
N VAL A 21 3.86 -38.93 1.25
CA VAL A 21 4.72 -37.83 0.77
C VAL A 21 4.75 -37.79 -0.76
N ALA A 22 4.89 -38.94 -1.42
CA ALA A 22 4.84 -39.03 -2.87
C ALA A 22 3.46 -38.62 -3.42
N ILE A 23 2.37 -39.01 -2.76
CA ILE A 23 1.00 -38.59 -3.12
C ILE A 23 0.84 -37.08 -2.91
N PHE A 24 1.37 -36.50 -1.83
CA PHE A 24 1.31 -35.07 -1.58
C PHE A 24 2.09 -34.27 -2.63
N VAL A 25 3.28 -34.73 -3.01
CA VAL A 25 4.07 -34.14 -4.11
C VAL A 25 3.34 -34.29 -5.45
N LEU A 26 2.74 -35.45 -5.73
CA LEU A 26 1.95 -35.67 -6.94
C LEU A 26 0.71 -34.76 -6.99
N LEU A 27 0.03 -34.53 -5.86
CA LEU A 27 -1.11 -33.62 -5.77
C LEU A 27 -0.70 -32.15 -5.94
N LEU A 28 0.48 -31.75 -5.45
CA LEU A 28 1.06 -30.43 -5.72
C LEU A 28 1.40 -30.26 -7.20
N LEU A 29 1.96 -31.29 -7.84
CA LEU A 29 2.27 -31.29 -9.27
C LEU A 29 0.99 -31.28 -10.12
N LEU A 30 0.00 -32.12 -9.80
CA LEU A 30 -1.27 -32.16 -10.53
C LEU A 30 -2.13 -30.91 -10.28
N GLY A 31 -2.02 -30.29 -9.09
CA GLY A 31 -2.61 -28.99 -8.79
C GLY A 31 -1.95 -27.85 -9.56
N SER A 32 -0.65 -27.95 -9.85
CA SER A 32 0.06 -27.01 -10.71
C SER A 32 -0.22 -27.18 -12.22
N VAL A 33 -0.79 -28.33 -12.63
CA VAL A 33 -1.13 -28.65 -14.04
C VAL A 33 -2.56 -28.20 -14.42
N ARG A 34 -3.30 -27.51 -13.54
CA ARG A 34 -4.59 -26.88 -13.87
C ARG A 34 -4.59 -25.37 -13.74
N LEU A 35 -3.60 -24.71 -14.32
CA LEU A 35 -3.78 -23.35 -14.81
C LEU A 35 -4.35 -23.45 -16.23
N PRO A 36 -5.53 -22.87 -16.52
CA PRO A 36 -6.09 -22.91 -17.87
C PRO A 36 -5.15 -22.17 -18.82
N GLU A 37 -4.65 -22.90 -19.82
CA GLU A 37 -3.99 -22.36 -21.01
C GLU A 37 -5.00 -21.47 -21.76
N GLY A 38 -5.01 -20.19 -21.42
CA GLY A 38 -5.60 -19.15 -22.25
C GLY A 38 -4.73 -18.92 -23.49
N VAL A 39 -4.94 -19.74 -24.51
CA VAL A 39 -4.83 -19.44 -25.95
C VAL A 39 -3.84 -18.32 -26.31
N ILE A 40 -2.55 -18.65 -26.46
CA ILE A 40 -1.63 -17.84 -27.27
C ILE A 40 -1.68 -18.39 -28.70
N LYS A 41 -2.51 -17.76 -29.53
CA LYS A 41 -2.51 -17.97 -30.98
C LYS A 41 -1.21 -17.44 -31.59
N LYS A 42 -0.48 -18.34 -32.26
CA LYS A 42 0.51 -18.15 -33.34
C LYS A 42 1.09 -16.73 -33.54
N CYS A 43 2.34 -16.53 -33.13
CA CYS A 43 3.28 -15.68 -33.88
C CYS A 43 4.02 -16.57 -34.89
N GLU A 44 3.43 -16.78 -36.06
CA GLU A 44 4.05 -17.45 -37.20
C GLU A 44 4.32 -16.37 -38.27
N SER A 45 5.55 -16.33 -38.79
CA SER A 45 6.10 -15.48 -39.87
C SER A 45 6.68 -14.08 -39.54
N ASN A 46 7.73 -14.04 -38.71
CA ASN A 46 9.03 -13.41 -39.06
C ASN A 46 9.99 -13.53 -37.87
N TRP A 47 11.23 -13.95 -38.15
CA TRP A 47 12.25 -14.24 -37.14
C TRP A 47 12.67 -12.99 -36.35
N GLY A 48 12.03 -12.77 -35.20
CA GLY A 48 12.47 -11.83 -34.17
C GLY A 48 12.09 -12.32 -32.77
N PRO A 49 12.94 -12.14 -31.74
CA PRO A 49 12.60 -12.51 -30.37
C PRO A 49 11.57 -11.53 -29.76
N CYS A 50 10.57 -12.08 -29.06
CA CYS A 50 9.55 -11.35 -28.32
C CYS A 50 10.10 -10.73 -27.02
N LEU A 51 11.01 -9.78 -27.12
CA LEU A 51 11.41 -8.91 -26.01
C LEU A 51 11.74 -7.53 -26.60
N GLY A 52 10.87 -6.55 -26.38
CA GLY A 52 11.04 -5.22 -26.95
C GLY A 52 10.40 -4.13 -26.12
N VAL A 53 11.07 -3.72 -25.03
CA VAL A 53 11.20 -2.29 -24.67
C VAL A 53 12.59 -2.07 -24.06
N TYR A 54 13.61 -1.97 -24.91
CA TYR A 54 14.80 -1.17 -24.63
C TYR A 54 15.37 -0.72 -25.98
N ASN A 55 15.45 0.59 -26.21
CA ASN A 55 15.97 1.15 -27.45
C ASN A 55 17.22 1.99 -27.09
N PRO A 56 18.45 1.50 -27.33
CA PRO A 56 19.65 2.19 -26.89
C PRO A 56 20.18 3.07 -28.01
N LYS A 57 19.65 4.29 -28.18
CA LYS A 57 20.35 5.39 -28.89
C LYS A 57 19.91 6.77 -28.38
N LEU A 58 20.54 7.27 -27.35
CA LEU A 58 20.61 8.72 -27.06
C LEU A 58 22.09 9.09 -26.88
N LYS A 59 22.57 9.99 -27.74
CA LYS A 59 23.92 10.58 -27.68
C LYS A 59 23.98 11.65 -26.57
N PRO A 60 25.14 11.87 -25.93
CA PRO A 60 25.27 12.90 -24.90
C PRO A 60 25.28 14.32 -25.50
N VAL A 61 24.53 15.23 -24.88
CA VAL A 61 24.52 16.68 -25.19
C VAL A 61 25.56 17.37 -24.28
N PRO A 62 26.36 18.34 -24.77
CA PRO A 62 27.39 19.00 -23.95
C PRO A 62 26.78 20.05 -23.02
N SER A 63 27.31 20.09 -21.80
CA SER A 63 26.95 21.01 -20.72
C SER A 63 27.81 22.26 -20.72
N THR A 64 27.17 23.43 -20.68
CA THR A 64 27.81 24.69 -20.29
C THR A 64 26.92 25.39 -19.25
N LEU A 65 27.48 25.60 -18.06
CA LEU A 65 26.86 26.29 -16.93
C LEU A 65 27.14 27.81 -17.02
N PRO A 66 26.29 28.66 -16.43
CA PRO A 66 26.75 29.37 -15.24
C PRO A 66 25.74 29.45 -14.07
N SER A 67 26.37 29.67 -12.91
CA SER A 67 25.95 29.63 -11.51
C SER A 67 24.78 30.53 -11.06
N HIS A 68 24.15 30.10 -9.96
CA HIS A 68 23.52 30.90 -8.88
C HIS A 68 21.98 30.90 -8.75
N ARG A 69 21.29 29.91 -9.35
CA ARG A 69 19.83 29.68 -9.20
C ARG A 69 19.47 28.19 -8.95
N ASP A 70 20.36 27.45 -8.29
CA ASP A 70 20.42 25.98 -8.38
C ASP A 70 19.47 25.16 -7.49
N SER A 71 18.66 25.75 -6.61
CA SER A 71 17.72 24.97 -5.77
C SER A 71 16.38 24.69 -6.46
N ILE A 72 15.76 25.72 -7.03
CA ILE A 72 14.42 25.61 -7.65
C ILE A 72 14.48 24.81 -8.95
N HIS A 73 15.55 24.97 -9.74
CA HIS A 73 15.66 24.30 -11.04
C HIS A 73 15.97 22.80 -10.91
N ARG A 74 16.72 22.42 -9.86
CA ARG A 74 17.04 21.03 -9.52
C ARG A 74 15.81 20.30 -8.98
N ASP A 75 14.93 21.00 -8.25
CA ASP A 75 13.64 20.47 -7.82
C ASP A 75 12.69 20.14 -8.98
N SER A 76 12.70 20.92 -10.06
CA SER A 76 11.87 20.70 -11.25
C SER A 76 12.40 19.62 -12.20
N LEU A 77 13.72 19.48 -12.33
CA LEU A 77 14.33 18.45 -13.20
C LEU A 77 14.25 17.03 -12.60
N LEU A 78 14.14 16.90 -11.28
CA LEU A 78 13.98 15.61 -10.60
C LEU A 78 12.52 15.11 -10.53
N LEU A 79 11.57 15.89 -11.05
CA LEU A 79 10.14 15.57 -11.08
C LEU A 79 9.57 15.44 -12.50
N THR A 80 10.42 15.45 -13.52
CA THR A 80 9.99 15.12 -14.88
C THR A 80 9.58 13.65 -14.99
N GLU A 81 8.55 13.37 -15.78
CA GLU A 81 8.15 11.98 -16.04
C GLU A 81 9.29 11.23 -16.76
N CYS A 82 9.49 9.99 -16.35
CA CYS A 82 10.47 9.06 -16.89
C CYS A 82 9.89 8.39 -18.15
N PRO A 83 10.29 8.79 -19.37
CA PRO A 83 9.65 8.31 -20.59
C PRO A 83 9.83 6.80 -20.77
N GLY A 84 8.76 6.12 -21.18
CA GLY A 84 8.76 4.67 -21.40
C GLY A 84 8.63 3.82 -20.12
N GLN A 85 8.69 4.42 -18.92
CA GLN A 85 8.46 3.71 -17.67
C GLN A 85 6.99 3.76 -17.25
N ARG A 86 6.49 2.66 -16.70
CA ARG A 86 5.12 2.60 -16.13
C ARG A 86 5.05 3.30 -14.78
N PHE A 87 6.06 3.08 -13.95
CA PHE A 87 6.22 3.75 -12.66
C PHE A 87 6.80 5.16 -12.86
N GLN A 88 6.27 6.13 -12.12
CA GLN A 88 6.62 7.53 -12.18
C GLN A 88 6.78 8.10 -10.77
N VAL A 89 8.02 8.40 -10.38
CA VAL A 89 8.33 8.98 -9.06
C VAL A 89 7.62 10.31 -8.84
N SER A 90 7.51 11.14 -9.88
CA SER A 90 6.83 12.43 -9.82
C SER A 90 5.33 12.29 -9.50
N ARG A 91 4.66 11.29 -10.09
CA ARG A 91 3.25 10.99 -9.80
C ARG A 91 3.07 10.46 -8.39
N LEU A 92 3.97 9.58 -7.94
CA LEU A 92 3.97 9.07 -6.57
C LEU A 92 4.08 10.23 -5.57
N LEU A 93 5.05 11.12 -5.76
CA LEU A 93 5.22 12.31 -4.92
C LEU A 93 4.01 13.24 -4.97
N SER A 94 3.44 13.47 -6.15
CA SER A 94 2.22 14.28 -6.30
C SER A 94 1.05 13.69 -5.50
N HIS A 95 0.82 12.38 -5.58
CA HIS A 95 -0.23 11.70 -4.85
C HIS A 95 0.01 11.69 -3.33
N LEU A 96 1.25 11.44 -2.88
CA LEU A 96 1.61 11.48 -1.46
C LEU A 96 1.38 12.86 -0.85
N HIS A 97 1.83 13.93 -1.52
CA HIS A 97 1.57 15.29 -1.05
C HIS A 97 0.08 15.65 -1.07
N SER A 98 -0.63 15.27 -2.14
CA SER A 98 -2.08 15.49 -2.25
C SER A 98 -2.87 14.70 -1.20
N ALA A 99 -2.31 13.62 -0.65
CA ALA A 99 -2.92 12.85 0.42
C ALA A 99 -2.87 13.58 1.77
N LEU A 100 -2.02 14.59 1.94
CA LEU A 100 -1.92 15.34 3.20
C LEU A 100 -3.11 16.30 3.34
N GLY A 101 -4.09 15.87 4.12
CA GLY A 101 -5.30 16.64 4.40
C GLY A 101 -5.11 17.69 5.51
N PRO A 102 -6.12 18.55 5.73
CA PRO A 102 -6.14 19.47 6.87
C PRO A 102 -6.19 18.70 8.21
N GLY A 103 -5.77 19.36 9.29
CA GLY A 103 -5.92 18.80 10.64
C GLY A 103 -5.12 17.52 10.91
N SER A 104 -3.97 17.34 10.26
CA SER A 104 -3.16 16.11 10.34
C SER A 104 -3.89 14.84 9.90
N ASP A 105 -4.90 14.99 9.03
CA ASP A 105 -5.60 13.87 8.40
C ASP A 105 -4.95 13.47 7.07
N VAL A 106 -5.39 12.34 6.52
CA VAL A 106 -4.94 11.79 5.24
C VAL A 106 -6.14 11.56 4.33
N LEU A 107 -6.17 12.23 3.18
CA LEU A 107 -7.22 12.06 2.17
C LEU A 107 -7.10 10.69 1.51
N LEU A 108 -8.23 9.96 1.45
CA LEU A 108 -8.22 8.57 1.00
C LEU A 108 -7.96 8.42 -0.49
N GLN A 109 -8.60 9.23 -1.34
CA GLN A 109 -8.44 9.08 -2.79
C GLN A 109 -6.97 9.25 -3.23
N PRO A 110 -6.25 10.33 -2.84
CA PRO A 110 -4.86 10.49 -3.23
C PRO A 110 -3.94 9.47 -2.55
N TYR A 111 -4.23 9.07 -1.31
CA TYR A 111 -3.53 7.98 -0.63
C TYR A 111 -3.62 6.67 -1.43
N LEU A 112 -4.81 6.29 -1.89
CA LEU A 112 -5.01 5.09 -2.71
C LEU A 112 -4.38 5.24 -4.11
N SER A 113 -4.34 6.45 -4.68
CA SER A 113 -3.60 6.72 -5.92
C SER A 113 -2.09 6.59 -5.75
N SER A 114 -1.53 6.98 -4.59
CA SER A 114 -0.12 6.71 -4.31
C SER A 114 0.16 5.21 -4.33
N TRP A 115 -0.74 4.39 -3.76
CA TRP A 115 -0.65 2.94 -3.84
C TRP A 115 -0.77 2.36 -5.25
N ASP A 116 -1.61 2.93 -6.12
CA ASP A 116 -1.64 2.50 -7.53
C ASP A 116 -0.28 2.73 -8.21
N GLU A 117 0.39 3.84 -7.90
CA GLU A 117 1.72 4.15 -8.44
C GLU A 117 2.79 3.20 -7.84
N LEU A 118 2.73 2.92 -6.54
CA LEU A 118 3.60 1.94 -5.88
C LEU A 118 3.42 0.51 -6.42
N VAL A 119 2.21 0.14 -6.79
CA VAL A 119 1.94 -1.14 -7.44
C VAL A 119 2.63 -1.24 -8.79
N LYS A 120 2.71 -0.14 -9.56
CA LYS A 120 3.48 -0.12 -10.82
C LYS A 120 4.97 -0.31 -10.55
N PHE A 121 5.51 0.32 -9.49
CA PHE A 121 6.89 0.09 -9.06
C PHE A 121 7.14 -1.39 -8.74
N MET A 122 6.26 -2.02 -7.96
CA MET A 122 6.37 -3.45 -7.67
C MET A 122 6.37 -4.26 -8.97
N GLU A 123 5.40 -4.06 -9.86
CA GLU A 123 5.29 -4.83 -11.11
C GLU A 123 6.48 -4.63 -12.06
N SER A 124 7.15 -3.48 -11.99
CA SER A 124 8.40 -3.22 -12.70
C SER A 124 9.59 -4.06 -12.20
N LEU A 125 9.53 -4.64 -11.00
CA LEU A 125 10.55 -5.57 -10.49
C LEU A 125 10.45 -6.97 -11.13
N GLY A 126 9.38 -7.25 -11.88
CA GLY A 126 9.21 -8.47 -12.67
C GLY A 126 8.07 -9.39 -12.20
N PRO A 127 7.84 -10.51 -12.91
CA PRO A 127 6.65 -11.36 -12.69
C PRO A 127 6.57 -12.02 -11.32
N VAL A 128 7.72 -12.25 -10.67
CA VAL A 128 7.79 -12.95 -9.37
C VAL A 128 7.06 -12.17 -8.26
N VAL A 129 6.92 -10.85 -8.41
CA VAL A 129 6.23 -10.02 -7.41
C VAL A 129 4.75 -9.77 -7.70
N GLU A 130 4.22 -10.31 -8.81
CA GLU A 130 2.82 -10.14 -9.22
C GLU A 130 1.84 -10.65 -8.16
N PHE A 131 2.12 -11.80 -7.55
CA PHE A 131 1.28 -12.32 -6.46
C PHE A 131 1.10 -11.28 -5.34
N PHE A 132 2.18 -10.59 -4.96
CA PHE A 132 2.14 -9.58 -3.90
C PHE A 132 1.45 -8.30 -4.37
N SER A 133 1.70 -7.85 -5.60
CA SER A 133 1.03 -6.67 -6.17
C SER A 133 -0.50 -6.86 -6.21
N GLN A 134 -0.98 -8.06 -6.58
CA GLN A 134 -2.40 -8.39 -6.59
C GLN A 134 -3.03 -8.33 -5.19
N LYS A 135 -2.30 -8.74 -4.15
CA LYS A 135 -2.78 -8.62 -2.75
C LYS A 135 -2.88 -7.16 -2.29
N VAL A 136 -2.07 -6.26 -2.84
CA VAL A 136 -2.17 -4.81 -2.60
C VAL A 136 -3.35 -4.25 -3.39
N LYS A 137 -3.44 -4.52 -4.70
CA LYS A 137 -4.57 -4.11 -5.57
C LYS A 137 -5.93 -4.47 -4.98
N SER A 138 -6.09 -5.71 -4.51
CA SER A 138 -7.34 -6.16 -3.88
C SER A 138 -7.74 -5.33 -2.66
N LYS A 139 -6.78 -4.89 -1.83
CA LYS A 139 -7.04 -4.04 -0.66
C LYS A 139 -7.42 -2.61 -1.06
N ILE A 140 -6.73 -2.05 -2.04
CA ILE A 140 -7.06 -0.73 -2.60
C ILE A 140 -8.50 -0.75 -3.14
N SER A 141 -8.85 -1.76 -3.95
CA SER A 141 -10.18 -1.92 -4.52
C SER A 141 -11.27 -2.10 -3.46
N LEU A 142 -10.96 -2.80 -2.35
CA LEU A 142 -11.90 -2.93 -1.24
C LEU A 142 -12.24 -1.57 -0.62
N ILE A 143 -11.24 -0.73 -0.30
CA ILE A 143 -11.51 0.58 0.30
C ILE A 143 -12.30 1.47 -0.68
N ARG A 144 -11.97 1.44 -1.98
CA ARG A 144 -12.74 2.17 -3.01
C ARG A 144 -14.20 1.72 -3.08
N LYS A 145 -14.42 0.40 -3.07
CA LYS A 145 -15.78 -0.17 -3.09
C LYS A 145 -16.57 0.24 -1.85
N LEU A 146 -15.94 0.20 -0.67
CA LEU A 146 -16.59 0.64 0.57
C LEU A 146 -16.97 2.13 0.53
N ALA A 147 -16.09 2.98 -0.03
CA ALA A 147 -16.38 4.40 -0.23
C ALA A 147 -17.55 4.62 -1.19
N GLN A 148 -17.60 3.91 -2.32
CA GLN A 148 -18.72 4.00 -3.28
C GLN A 148 -20.04 3.56 -2.67
N GLN A 149 -20.05 2.42 -1.96
CA GLN A 149 -21.22 1.92 -1.24
C GLN A 149 -21.67 2.85 -0.10
N ASP A 150 -20.80 3.74 0.36
CA ASP A 150 -21.16 4.75 1.35
C ASP A 150 -21.94 5.89 0.70
N VAL A 151 -21.44 6.40 -0.43
CA VAL A 151 -22.11 7.43 -1.24
C VAL A 151 -23.51 6.98 -1.64
N GLU A 152 -23.65 5.76 -2.19
CA GLU A 152 -24.96 5.19 -2.57
C GLU A 152 -25.93 5.12 -1.38
N ARG A 153 -25.43 4.71 -0.20
CA ARG A 153 -26.26 4.63 1.02
C ARG A 153 -26.74 5.99 1.51
N VAL A 154 -25.94 7.04 1.35
CA VAL A 154 -26.34 8.41 1.69
C VAL A 154 -27.39 8.90 0.70
N GLU A 155 -27.24 8.63 -0.60
CA GLU A 155 -28.20 9.04 -1.64
C GLU A 155 -29.57 8.36 -1.54
N GLU A 156 -29.59 7.07 -1.16
CA GLU A 156 -30.79 6.23 -1.02
C GLU A 156 -31.51 6.38 0.35
N GLY A 157 -30.94 7.09 1.32
CA GLY A 157 -31.54 7.25 2.66
C GLY A 157 -32.94 7.88 2.65
N PRO A 158 -33.74 7.74 3.74
CA PRO A 158 -35.16 8.14 3.75
C PRO A 158 -35.39 9.61 3.35
N GLN A 159 -36.23 9.87 2.34
CA GLN A 159 -36.53 11.22 1.81
C GLN A 159 -36.91 12.29 2.86
N HIS A 160 -37.26 11.89 4.08
CA HIS A 160 -37.48 12.76 5.23
C HIS A 160 -36.29 13.70 5.56
N TRP A 161 -35.03 13.28 5.34
CA TRP A 161 -33.89 14.17 5.58
C TRP A 161 -33.72 15.25 4.48
N LYS A 162 -34.32 15.06 3.30
CA LYS A 162 -34.29 16.03 2.19
C LYS A 162 -35.16 17.28 2.44
N MET A 163 -36.03 17.28 3.46
CA MET A 163 -36.85 18.45 3.88
C MET A 163 -36.28 19.21 5.10
N GLY A 164 -35.09 18.87 5.58
CA GLY A 164 -34.47 19.52 6.75
C GLY A 164 -33.79 20.87 6.49
N VAL A 165 -33.57 21.23 5.21
CA VAL A 165 -32.76 22.40 4.84
C VAL A 165 -33.52 23.73 4.99
N ASP A 166 -34.86 23.72 4.95
CA ASP A 166 -35.65 24.97 5.03
C ASP A 166 -36.14 25.31 6.43
N ARG A 167 -36.24 24.34 7.35
CA ARG A 167 -36.79 24.57 8.71
C ARG A 167 -35.80 25.22 9.69
N HIS A 168 -34.52 25.30 9.33
CA HIS A 168 -33.48 25.89 10.18
C HIS A 168 -33.43 27.43 10.17
N LYS A 169 -34.07 28.08 9.18
CA LYS A 169 -34.26 29.54 9.20
C LYS A 169 -35.36 29.95 10.17
N ASP A 170 -36.40 29.13 10.30
CA ASP A 170 -37.54 29.40 11.19
C ASP A 170 -37.24 29.07 12.66
N ALA A 171 -36.43 28.03 12.93
CA ALA A 171 -36.01 27.69 14.29
C ALA A 171 -35.09 28.77 14.92
N LYS A 172 -34.20 29.40 14.13
CA LYS A 172 -33.39 30.54 14.62
C LYS A 172 -34.23 31.79 14.91
N SER A 173 -35.36 31.96 14.22
CA SER A 173 -36.31 33.04 14.47
C SER A 173 -37.10 32.80 15.77
N LEU A 174 -37.57 31.58 15.99
CA LEU A 174 -38.40 31.21 17.16
C LEU A 174 -37.60 31.08 18.46
N VAL A 175 -36.32 30.69 18.41
CA VAL A 175 -35.43 30.65 19.58
C VAL A 175 -35.08 32.07 20.06
N LYS A 176 -34.98 33.05 19.15
CA LYS A 176 -34.65 34.45 19.48
C LYS A 176 -35.79 35.16 20.21
N THR A 177 -37.03 34.75 20.00
CA THR A 177 -38.22 35.31 20.67
C THR A 177 -38.57 34.60 21.99
N GLY A 178 -38.16 33.34 22.19
CA GLY A 178 -38.48 32.56 23.38
C GLY A 178 -37.51 32.68 24.57
N LEU A 179 -36.24 33.03 24.35
CA LEU A 179 -35.24 33.17 25.43
C LEU A 179 -35.15 34.58 26.00
N ARG A 180 -36.24 35.06 26.60
CA ARG A 180 -36.14 36.16 27.59
C ARG A 180 -36.26 35.71 29.04
N ASN A 181 -36.80 34.51 29.31
CA ASN A 181 -37.04 34.06 30.68
C ASN A 181 -36.78 32.55 30.81
N ALA A 182 -35.56 32.12 31.10
CA ALA A 182 -35.27 30.84 31.74
C ALA A 182 -33.81 30.78 32.22
N ASP A 183 -33.61 30.25 33.42
CA ASP A 183 -32.39 30.25 34.22
C ASP A 183 -31.14 29.70 33.51
N ALA A 184 -30.08 30.50 33.54
CA ALA A 184 -28.77 30.25 32.94
C ALA A 184 -27.96 29.09 33.56
N ASN A 185 -28.52 28.34 34.53
CA ASN A 185 -27.81 27.27 35.24
C ASN A 185 -28.29 25.84 34.94
N LEU A 186 -29.44 25.64 34.27
CA LEU A 186 -29.87 24.30 33.85
C LEU A 186 -29.28 23.89 32.49
N ALA A 187 -28.85 24.86 31.67
CA ALA A 187 -28.19 24.64 30.39
C ALA A 187 -26.75 24.09 30.49
N LYS A 188 -26.19 23.98 31.71
CA LYS A 188 -24.81 23.49 31.94
C LYS A 188 -24.70 22.01 32.26
N GLN A 189 -25.81 21.29 32.43
CA GLN A 189 -25.79 19.91 32.94
C GLN A 189 -26.46 18.85 32.05
N LEU A 190 -27.01 19.25 30.91
CA LEU A 190 -27.22 18.34 29.78
C LEU A 190 -26.22 18.74 28.71
N GLN A 191 -25.19 17.92 28.47
CA GLN A 191 -24.51 17.96 27.17
C GLN A 191 -25.51 17.42 26.15
N PRO A 192 -26.03 18.24 25.21
CA PRO A 192 -26.88 17.72 24.16
C PRO A 192 -26.04 16.77 23.31
N LEU A 193 -26.59 15.58 23.06
CA LEU A 193 -26.06 14.57 22.15
C LEU A 193 -26.18 15.03 20.67
N ASP A 194 -26.00 16.33 20.41
CA ASP A 194 -26.27 17.01 19.13
C ASP A 194 -24.98 17.47 18.42
N THR A 195 -23.80 17.06 18.90
CA THR A 195 -22.52 17.39 18.21
C THR A 195 -22.21 16.46 17.02
N TYR A 196 -23.15 15.61 16.60
CA TYR A 196 -22.97 14.64 15.52
C TYR A 196 -23.79 15.00 14.27
N ARG A 197 -23.91 16.29 13.95
CA ARG A 197 -24.67 16.76 12.77
C ARG A 197 -23.90 17.70 11.86
N GLU A 198 -22.59 17.50 11.74
CA GLU A 198 -21.83 18.06 10.63
C GLU A 198 -21.08 16.91 9.96
N ASP A 199 -21.21 16.85 8.63
CA ASP A 199 -20.43 16.05 7.67
C ASP A 199 -21.09 14.81 7.04
N GLU A 200 -22.41 14.85 6.77
CA GLU A 200 -23.13 13.80 6.03
C GLU A 200 -22.70 13.64 4.54
N GLY A 201 -21.72 14.43 4.06
CA GLY A 201 -21.19 14.36 2.69
C GLY A 201 -19.70 14.00 2.56
N GLU A 202 -18.99 13.71 3.66
CA GLU A 202 -17.53 13.45 3.64
C GLU A 202 -17.11 12.11 4.25
N SER A 203 -18.05 11.17 4.38
CA SER A 203 -17.73 9.79 4.68
C SER A 203 -16.74 9.22 3.67
N TYR A 204 -15.72 8.48 4.14
CA TYR A 204 -14.65 7.95 3.29
C TYR A 204 -13.86 8.98 2.46
N LYS A 205 -13.96 10.28 2.76
CA LYS A 205 -13.09 11.32 2.18
C LYS A 205 -11.67 11.24 2.72
N SER A 206 -11.52 10.94 4.01
CA SER A 206 -10.25 10.84 4.71
C SER A 206 -10.15 9.58 5.58
N VAL A 207 -8.95 9.31 6.08
CA VAL A 207 -8.70 8.20 7.00
C VAL A 207 -9.57 8.36 8.25
N ARG A 208 -9.62 9.55 8.86
CA ARG A 208 -10.43 9.76 10.06
C ARG A 208 -11.92 9.72 9.79
N SER A 209 -12.39 10.25 8.65
CA SER A 209 -13.82 10.20 8.33
C SER A 209 -14.28 8.77 8.04
N MET A 210 -13.45 7.94 7.38
CA MET A 210 -13.68 6.51 7.26
C MET A 210 -13.73 5.81 8.62
N MET A 211 -12.75 6.04 9.49
CA MET A 211 -12.72 5.44 10.84
C MET A 211 -13.98 5.77 11.63
N ARG A 212 -14.39 7.04 11.62
CA ARG A 212 -15.58 7.53 12.31
C ARG A 212 -16.84 6.80 11.85
N VAL A 213 -17.03 6.66 10.54
CA VAL A 213 -18.21 6.01 9.96
C VAL A 213 -18.22 4.51 10.18
N GLU A 214 -17.07 3.84 10.08
CA GLU A 214 -17.00 2.40 10.33
C GLU A 214 -17.18 2.04 11.81
N LEU A 215 -16.67 2.87 12.72
CA LEU A 215 -16.89 2.74 14.15
C LEU A 215 -18.36 2.95 14.51
N SER A 216 -18.99 4.02 14.00
CA SER A 216 -20.40 4.32 14.32
C SER A 216 -21.36 3.23 13.84
N ARG A 217 -20.99 2.51 12.77
CA ARG A 217 -21.76 1.38 12.23
C ARG A 217 -21.39 0.03 12.81
N GLY A 218 -20.37 -0.05 13.68
CA GLY A 218 -19.91 -1.30 14.26
C GLY A 218 -19.32 -2.30 13.25
N THR A 219 -18.79 -1.82 12.11
CA THR A 219 -18.17 -2.69 11.08
C THR A 219 -16.71 -3.04 11.40
N VAL A 220 -16.06 -2.25 12.28
CA VAL A 220 -14.74 -2.55 12.83
C VAL A 220 -14.90 -3.54 13.99
N SER A 221 -14.12 -4.63 13.99
CA SER A 221 -13.99 -5.49 15.15
C SER A 221 -12.53 -5.59 15.59
N PHE A 222 -12.33 -5.56 16.90
CA PHE A 222 -11.02 -5.70 17.54
C PHE A 222 -10.73 -7.16 17.95
N GLN A 223 -11.70 -8.06 17.79
CA GLN A 223 -11.59 -9.47 18.21
C GLN A 223 -11.64 -10.45 17.04
N ARG A 224 -12.39 -10.14 15.98
CA ARG A 224 -12.54 -11.00 14.80
C ARG A 224 -12.15 -10.27 13.52
N GLU A 225 -11.72 -11.03 12.53
CA GLU A 225 -11.46 -10.48 11.21
C GLU A 225 -12.74 -9.93 10.58
N THR A 226 -12.69 -8.69 10.08
CA THR A 226 -13.76 -8.09 9.28
C THR A 226 -13.25 -7.63 7.92
N GLY A 227 -14.17 -7.42 6.97
CA GLY A 227 -13.90 -6.78 5.69
C GLY A 227 -13.91 -5.25 5.76
N SER A 228 -13.57 -4.66 6.91
CA SER A 228 -13.61 -3.21 7.12
C SER A 228 -12.47 -2.46 6.41
N GLY A 229 -12.74 -1.21 6.07
CA GLY A 229 -11.77 -0.25 5.55
C GLY A 229 -10.63 -0.01 6.53
N CYS A 230 -10.89 0.13 7.82
CA CYS A 230 -9.90 0.33 8.88
C CYS A 230 -8.91 -0.84 8.97
N ARG A 231 -9.44 -2.06 9.00
CA ARG A 231 -8.62 -3.28 8.93
C ARG A 231 -7.75 -3.26 7.68
N THR A 232 -8.35 -3.01 6.53
CA THR A 232 -7.67 -3.03 5.24
C THR A 232 -6.58 -1.96 5.14
N LEU A 233 -6.87 -0.74 5.61
CA LEU A 233 -5.95 0.37 5.72
C LEU A 233 -4.76 0.01 6.60
N LEU A 234 -4.96 -0.64 7.75
CA LEU A 234 -3.87 -1.08 8.62
C LEU A 234 -2.86 -1.98 7.89
N ARG A 235 -3.33 -2.86 6.98
CA ARG A 235 -2.44 -3.75 6.23
C ARG A 235 -1.65 -2.97 5.19
N LEU A 236 -2.28 -2.01 4.50
CA LEU A 236 -1.57 -1.11 3.61
C LEU A 236 -0.55 -0.28 4.40
N HIS A 237 -0.94 0.29 5.53
CA HIS A 237 -0.10 1.09 6.42
C HIS A 237 1.19 0.35 6.85
N ARG A 238 1.07 -0.92 7.27
CA ARG A 238 2.23 -1.78 7.59
C ARG A 238 3.13 -2.03 6.36
N SER A 239 2.55 -2.22 5.19
CA SER A 239 3.31 -2.35 3.93
C SER A 239 3.98 -1.04 3.51
N LEU A 240 3.40 0.12 3.84
CA LEU A 240 4.00 1.42 3.55
C LEU A 240 5.30 1.61 4.33
N LEU A 241 5.32 1.20 5.61
CA LEU A 241 6.53 1.23 6.43
C LEU A 241 7.65 0.40 5.81
N TRP A 242 7.33 -0.82 5.34
CA TRP A 242 8.32 -1.66 4.67
C TRP A 242 8.94 -0.95 3.47
N LEU A 243 8.10 -0.36 2.61
CA LEU A 243 8.58 0.34 1.45
C LEU A 243 9.42 1.57 1.83
N GLN A 244 8.98 2.34 2.84
CA GLN A 244 9.73 3.48 3.35
C GLN A 244 11.13 3.06 3.81
N LEU A 245 11.24 2.00 4.61
CA LEU A 245 12.52 1.47 5.09
C LEU A 245 13.40 0.98 3.94
N PHE A 246 12.80 0.29 2.96
CA PHE A 246 13.52 -0.16 1.79
C PHE A 246 14.07 1.01 0.97
N LEU A 247 13.25 2.00 0.63
CA LEU A 247 13.67 3.16 -0.14
C LEU A 247 14.70 4.02 0.62
N LYS A 248 14.57 4.13 1.95
CA LYS A 248 15.55 4.80 2.80
C LYS A 248 16.91 4.11 2.74
N LYS A 249 16.92 2.78 2.89
CA LYS A 249 18.13 1.96 2.73
C LYS A 249 18.73 2.06 1.33
N MET A 250 17.90 2.20 0.30
CA MET A 250 18.36 2.40 -1.07
C MET A 250 18.92 3.81 -1.29
N ALA A 251 18.47 4.80 -0.52
CA ALA A 251 19.00 6.16 -0.55
C ALA A 251 20.34 6.26 0.19
N GLU A 252 20.51 5.49 1.27
CA GLU A 252 21.77 5.26 1.96
C GLU A 252 22.77 4.66 0.94
N GLY A 253 23.82 5.43 0.62
CA GLY A 253 24.82 5.05 -0.37
C GLY A 253 25.73 3.91 0.11
N PRO A 254 26.98 3.86 -0.34
CA PRO A 254 27.95 2.89 0.15
C PRO A 254 28.10 2.94 1.68
N ASP A 255 28.34 1.78 2.30
CA ASP A 255 28.59 1.67 3.73
C ASP A 255 29.95 2.28 4.16
N ALA A 256 30.31 2.15 5.43
CA ALA A 256 31.55 2.71 5.97
C ALA A 256 32.81 2.14 5.29
N GLU A 257 32.70 0.93 4.73
CA GLU A 257 33.72 0.23 3.96
C GLU A 257 33.70 0.58 2.46
N GLY A 258 32.78 1.45 2.03
CA GLY A 258 32.62 1.89 0.66
C GLY A 258 31.93 0.87 -0.25
N GLN A 259 31.28 -0.16 0.31
CA GLN A 259 30.53 -1.17 -0.44
C GLN A 259 29.08 -0.76 -0.61
N LEU A 260 28.58 -0.83 -1.84
CA LEU A 260 27.16 -0.64 -2.11
C LEU A 260 26.42 -1.96 -1.89
N ARG A 261 25.55 -2.00 -0.88
CA ARG A 261 24.80 -3.19 -0.51
C ARG A 261 23.80 -3.58 -1.60
N SER A 262 23.52 -4.88 -1.74
CA SER A 262 22.62 -5.36 -2.80
C SER A 262 21.16 -4.96 -2.53
N PRO A 263 20.35 -4.59 -3.55
CA PRO A 263 18.93 -4.24 -3.36
C PRO A 263 18.13 -5.38 -2.71
N ARG A 264 18.53 -6.63 -2.97
CA ARG A 264 17.98 -7.84 -2.34
C ARG A 264 18.14 -7.80 -0.82
N ASP A 265 19.33 -7.52 -0.32
CA ASP A 265 19.61 -7.56 1.12
C ASP A 265 18.92 -6.41 1.83
N LEU A 266 18.92 -5.22 1.22
CA LEU A 266 18.20 -4.05 1.73
C LEU A 266 16.69 -4.30 1.80
N CYS A 267 16.11 -4.92 0.77
CA CYS A 267 14.70 -5.29 0.70
C CYS A 267 14.32 -6.34 1.77
N ARG A 268 15.19 -7.34 1.96
CA ARG A 268 15.03 -8.38 2.99
C ARG A 268 15.04 -7.79 4.40
N GLU A 269 16.00 -6.93 4.71
CA GLU A 269 16.10 -6.28 6.03
C GLU A 269 14.88 -5.41 6.33
N ALA A 270 14.45 -4.61 5.36
CA ALA A 270 13.24 -3.80 5.50
C ALA A 270 12.03 -4.70 5.78
N TYR A 271 11.92 -5.85 5.11
CA TYR A 271 10.81 -6.78 5.30
C TYR A 271 10.81 -7.40 6.69
N GLU A 272 11.99 -7.82 7.16
CA GLU A 272 12.18 -8.40 8.49
C GLU A 272 11.76 -7.44 9.60
N GLN A 273 12.01 -6.14 9.42
CA GLN A 273 11.62 -5.10 10.37
C GLN A 273 10.12 -4.78 10.34
N ALA A 274 9.53 -4.58 9.15
CA ALA A 274 8.19 -4.00 9.03
C ALA A 274 7.06 -5.03 8.85
N LEU A 275 7.28 -6.12 8.11
CA LEU A 275 6.21 -7.01 7.66
C LEU A 275 6.33 -8.43 8.22
N ALA A 276 7.54 -8.93 8.43
CA ALA A 276 7.74 -10.27 8.96
C ALA A 276 6.99 -10.53 10.28
N PRO A 277 6.95 -9.61 11.27
CA PRO A 277 6.19 -9.81 12.51
C PRO A 277 4.71 -10.15 12.28
N HIS A 278 4.13 -9.65 11.20
CA HIS A 278 2.71 -9.81 10.86
C HIS A 278 2.42 -10.95 9.87
N HIS A 279 3.45 -11.64 9.38
CA HIS A 279 3.30 -12.69 8.38
C HIS A 279 3.54 -14.09 8.97
N PRO A 280 2.69 -15.08 8.63
CA PRO A 280 2.94 -16.49 8.95
C PRO A 280 4.23 -17.00 8.32
N TRP A 281 4.81 -18.06 8.90
CA TRP A 281 6.06 -18.66 8.44
C TRP A 281 6.10 -18.91 6.93
N LEU A 282 5.03 -19.45 6.35
CA LEU A 282 4.97 -19.76 4.92
C LEU A 282 5.08 -18.49 4.06
N ILE A 283 4.41 -17.42 4.47
CA ILE A 283 4.47 -16.12 3.77
C ILE A 283 5.85 -15.51 3.88
N ARG A 284 6.53 -15.65 5.03
CA ARG A 284 7.93 -15.22 5.18
C ARG A 284 8.83 -15.97 4.20
N ARG A 285 8.66 -17.28 4.04
CA ARG A 285 9.46 -18.07 3.08
C ARG A 285 9.19 -17.68 1.63
N ALA A 286 7.93 -17.45 1.26
CA ALA A 286 7.57 -16.96 -0.06
C ALA A 286 8.21 -15.59 -0.36
N ALA A 287 8.20 -14.67 0.61
CA ALA A 287 8.84 -13.36 0.47
C ALA A 287 10.37 -13.49 0.25
N GLN A 288 11.04 -14.36 1.00
CA GLN A 288 12.48 -14.60 0.84
C GLN A 288 12.85 -15.13 -0.56
N ILE A 289 11.98 -15.94 -1.17
CA ILE A 289 12.14 -16.40 -2.56
C ILE A 289 11.91 -15.23 -3.52
N ALA A 290 10.89 -14.40 -3.28
CA ALA A 290 10.60 -13.24 -4.12
C ALA A 290 11.76 -12.23 -4.14
N PHE A 291 12.47 -12.04 -3.02
CA PHE A 291 13.64 -11.17 -2.98
C PHE A 291 14.80 -11.66 -3.84
N LEU A 292 14.84 -12.94 -4.21
CA LEU A 292 15.82 -13.43 -5.17
C LEU A 292 15.64 -12.82 -6.57
N ALA A 293 14.42 -12.39 -6.89
CA ALA A 293 14.08 -11.73 -8.14
C ALA A 293 14.24 -10.20 -8.08
N MET A 294 14.79 -9.64 -7.00
CA MET A 294 15.10 -8.21 -6.95
C MET A 294 16.09 -7.84 -8.06
N PRO A 295 15.86 -6.73 -8.79
CA PRO A 295 16.76 -6.28 -9.83
C PRO A 295 18.08 -5.77 -9.25
N GLU A 296 19.12 -5.75 -10.10
CA GLU A 296 20.38 -5.06 -9.82
C GLU A 296 20.19 -3.53 -9.84
N TRP A 297 21.14 -2.81 -9.24
CA TRP A 297 21.12 -1.34 -9.13
C TRP A 297 20.93 -0.61 -10.46
N GLU A 298 21.60 -1.07 -11.53
CA GLU A 298 21.49 -0.45 -12.86
C GLU A 298 20.05 -0.48 -13.40
N THR A 299 19.35 -1.59 -13.17
CA THR A 299 17.95 -1.73 -13.57
C THR A 299 17.06 -0.83 -12.71
N PHE A 300 17.33 -0.75 -11.40
CA PHE A 300 16.61 0.16 -10.50
C PHE A 300 16.78 1.64 -10.90
N PHE A 301 18.00 2.07 -11.24
CA PHE A 301 18.26 3.45 -11.68
C PHE A 301 17.45 3.80 -12.93
N GLY A 302 17.32 2.86 -13.87
CA GLY A 302 16.45 3.01 -15.03
C GLY A 302 14.97 3.20 -14.70
N LEU A 303 14.47 2.61 -13.61
CA LEU A 303 13.07 2.77 -13.17
C LEU A 303 12.78 4.17 -12.62
N VAL A 304 13.80 4.84 -12.05
CA VAL A 304 13.67 6.19 -11.48
C VAL A 304 14.32 7.27 -12.36
N CYS A 305 14.72 6.92 -13.59
CA CYS A 305 15.35 7.83 -14.56
C CYS A 305 16.62 8.54 -14.05
N VAL A 306 17.45 7.84 -13.29
CA VAL A 306 18.77 8.33 -12.85
C VAL A 306 19.88 7.44 -13.42
N GLN A 307 21.13 7.91 -13.37
CA GLN A 307 22.27 7.16 -13.88
C GLN A 307 23.23 6.68 -12.78
N SER A 308 23.10 7.22 -11.56
CA SER A 308 24.03 6.94 -10.48
C SER A 308 23.36 6.97 -9.11
N GLN A 309 24.02 6.36 -8.13
CA GLN A 309 23.59 6.43 -6.73
C GLN A 309 23.48 7.87 -6.23
N SER A 310 24.43 8.74 -6.59
CA SER A 310 24.42 10.16 -6.19
C SER A 310 23.22 10.94 -6.74
N GLU A 311 22.67 10.52 -7.89
CA GLU A 311 21.44 11.09 -8.43
C GLU A 311 20.18 10.44 -7.83
N ALA A 312 20.25 9.13 -7.53
CA ALA A 312 19.15 8.38 -6.94
C ALA A 312 18.85 8.84 -5.50
N SER A 313 19.87 8.97 -4.65
CA SER A 313 19.73 9.31 -3.23
C SER A 313 18.82 10.53 -2.97
N PRO A 314 19.02 11.71 -3.58
CA PRO A 314 18.15 12.86 -3.33
C PRO A 314 16.71 12.65 -3.81
N VAL A 315 16.50 11.87 -4.88
CA VAL A 315 15.15 11.53 -5.37
C VAL A 315 14.44 10.62 -4.36
N LEU A 316 15.13 9.58 -3.91
CA LEU A 316 14.61 8.62 -2.94
C LEU A 316 14.34 9.28 -1.59
N ASP A 317 15.23 10.15 -1.11
CA ASP A 317 15.04 10.91 0.13
C ASP A 317 13.77 11.76 0.10
N ARG A 318 13.44 12.38 -1.04
CA ARG A 318 12.19 13.14 -1.19
C ARG A 318 10.98 12.22 -1.07
N VAL A 319 11.03 11.05 -1.70
CA VAL A 319 9.94 10.04 -1.60
C VAL A 319 9.81 9.53 -0.17
N VAL A 320 10.92 9.20 0.49
CA VAL A 320 10.96 8.72 1.87
C VAL A 320 10.34 9.73 2.82
N ARG A 321 10.68 11.02 2.71
CA ARG A 321 10.09 12.10 3.53
C ARG A 321 8.58 12.25 3.29
N ALA A 322 8.14 12.19 2.03
CA ALA A 322 6.72 12.29 1.70
C ALA A 322 5.93 11.08 2.25
N ILE A 323 6.49 9.87 2.14
CA ILE A 323 5.92 8.66 2.73
C ILE A 323 5.87 8.77 4.26
N GLU A 324 6.96 9.24 4.89
CA GLU A 324 7.08 9.38 6.35
C GLU A 324 5.98 10.28 6.93
N GLU A 325 5.66 11.38 6.26
CA GLU A 325 4.60 12.30 6.69
C GLU A 325 3.21 11.65 6.61
N VAL A 326 2.89 11.01 5.47
CA VAL A 326 1.63 10.27 5.29
C VAL A 326 1.51 9.13 6.31
N TYR A 327 2.61 8.39 6.51
CA TYR A 327 2.70 7.30 7.48
C TYR A 327 2.46 7.82 8.90
N SER A 328 3.13 8.89 9.31
CA SER A 328 3.04 9.44 10.67
C SER A 328 1.62 9.91 11.01
N ARG A 329 0.94 10.57 10.07
CA ARG A 329 -0.47 10.97 10.25
C ARG A 329 -1.41 9.78 10.34
N THR A 330 -1.24 8.80 9.46
CA THR A 330 -2.05 7.56 9.47
C THR A 330 -1.81 6.77 10.76
N GLN A 331 -0.56 6.66 11.19
CA GLN A 331 -0.15 6.03 12.45
C GLN A 331 -0.78 6.74 13.66
N GLY A 332 -0.80 8.07 13.67
CA GLY A 332 -1.49 8.88 14.67
C GLY A 332 -2.97 8.56 14.74
N ALA A 333 -3.67 8.63 13.61
CA ALA A 333 -5.11 8.35 13.52
C ALA A 333 -5.47 6.92 13.97
N LEU A 334 -4.69 5.91 13.56
CA LEU A 334 -4.88 4.52 14.00
C LEU A 334 -4.65 4.36 15.51
N ARG A 335 -3.60 5.01 16.05
CA ARG A 335 -3.26 4.93 17.48
C ARG A 335 -4.35 5.54 18.36
N GLU A 336 -4.87 6.71 17.98
CA GLU A 336 -5.91 7.41 18.73
C GLU A 336 -7.18 6.58 18.93
N HIS A 337 -7.47 5.66 18.01
CA HIS A 337 -8.63 4.77 18.07
C HIS A 337 -8.28 3.33 18.48
N GLY A 338 -7.06 3.06 18.93
CA GLY A 338 -6.61 1.72 19.34
C GLY A 338 -6.57 0.70 18.20
N MET A 339 -6.45 1.14 16.95
CA MET A 339 -6.58 0.31 15.74
C MET A 339 -5.27 -0.25 15.21
N LEU A 340 -4.16 -0.16 15.95
CA LEU A 340 -2.86 -0.65 15.50
C LEU A 340 -2.76 -2.18 15.45
N GLU A 341 -3.64 -2.88 16.16
CA GLU A 341 -3.67 -4.35 16.27
C GLU A 341 -5.00 -4.96 15.82
N LEU A 342 -5.70 -4.33 14.86
CA LEU A 342 -6.91 -4.94 14.30
C LEU A 342 -6.59 -6.33 13.73
N PRO A 343 -7.32 -7.39 14.12
CA PRO A 343 -7.05 -8.81 13.81
C PRO A 343 -7.11 -9.07 12.31
#